data_AF-A0AAD9XFK2-F1
#
_entry.id   AF-A0AAD9XFK2-F1
#
_cell.length_a   1.000
_cell.length_b   1.000
_cell.length_c   1.000
_cell.angle_alpha   90.00
_cell.angle_beta   90.00
_cell.angle_gamma   90.00
#
_symmetry.space_group_name_H-M   'P 1'
#
loop_
_entity.id
_entity.type
_entity.pdbx_description
1 polymer ?
#
loop_
_entity_poly.entity_id
_entity_poly.type
_entity_poly.pdbx_seq_one_letter_code
_entity_poly.pdbx_strand_id
1 'polypeptide(L)'
;MRIEVGEVFPSKKQLQLQLGSYCLANRFQIRVFKSDTTRYQVWCIVEDCSWKMRAARVQNSDYFRIRKFCNHHTCSTEARFPHQRQASARVIGENIKDKFHDHRLYKPKEIVHDIQREFGISCNYQKGYRARHIA
;
A
#
# COMPACT_ATOMS: atom_id res chain seq x y z
N MET A 1 -0.13 -12.88 6.32
CA MET A 1 -0.98 -11.76 6.74
C MET A 1 -2.44 -12.15 6.52
N ARG A 2 -3.27 -12.10 7.57
CA ARG A 2 -4.66 -12.57 7.53
C ARG A 2 -5.61 -11.37 7.40
N ILE A 3 -6.47 -11.38 6.38
CA ILE A 3 -7.56 -10.42 6.15
C ILE A 3 -8.79 -11.27 5.88
N GLU A 4 -9.69 -11.37 6.86
CA GLU A 4 -10.87 -12.23 6.78
C GLU A 4 -12.08 -11.56 7.43
N VAL A 5 -13.28 -12.04 7.11
CA VAL A 5 -14.50 -11.54 7.75
C VAL A 5 -14.47 -11.90 9.24
N GLY A 6 -14.81 -10.93 10.10
CA GLY A 6 -14.82 -11.10 11.56
C GLY A 6 -13.56 -10.58 12.25
N GLU A 7 -12.43 -10.48 11.55
CA GLU A 7 -11.18 -9.92 12.08
C GLU A 7 -11.37 -8.49 12.60
N VAL A 8 -10.75 -8.20 13.75
CA VAL A 8 -10.87 -6.93 14.45
C VAL A 8 -9.50 -6.28 14.60
N PHE A 9 -9.42 -5.03 14.18
CA PHE A 9 -8.22 -4.20 14.25
C PHE A 9 -8.37 -3.15 15.34
N PRO A 10 -7.32 -2.85 16.11
CA PRO A 10 -7.37 -1.83 17.18
C PRO A 10 -7.75 -0.43 16.69
N SER A 11 -7.50 -0.11 15.42
CA SER A 11 -7.86 1.17 14.81
C SER A 11 -8.01 1.07 13.30
N LYS A 12 -8.65 2.08 12.69
CA LYS A 12 -8.67 2.23 11.22
C LYS A 12 -7.27 2.28 10.61
N LYS A 13 -6.31 2.92 11.29
CA LYS A 13 -4.91 3.03 10.83
C LYS A 13 -4.24 1.65 10.75
N GLN A 14 -4.43 0.82 11.77
CA GLN A 14 -3.88 -0.55 11.78
C GLN A 14 -4.51 -1.42 10.69
N LEU A 15 -5.82 -1.31 10.49
CA LEU A 15 -6.50 -1.98 9.36
C LEU A 15 -5.92 -1.54 8.01
N GLN A 16 -5.69 -0.23 7.81
CA GLN A 16 -5.12 0.30 6.56
C GLN A 16 -3.70 -0.20 6.30
N LEU A 17 -2.85 -0.25 7.34
CA LEU A 17 -1.49 -0.77 7.24
C LEU A 17 -1.49 -2.26 6.84
N GLN A 18 -2.25 -3.09 7.56
CA GLN A 18 -2.33 -4.52 7.24
C GLN A 18 -2.92 -4.77 5.85
N LEU A 19 -3.94 -4.01 5.47
CA LEU A 19 -4.54 -4.10 4.15
C LEU A 19 -3.55 -3.67 3.05
N GLY A 20 -2.76 -2.62 3.29
CA GLY A 20 -1.70 -2.18 2.38
C GLY A 20 -0.69 -3.29 2.13
N SER A 21 -0.16 -3.89 3.19
CA SER A 21 0.78 -5.01 3.09
C SER A 21 0.17 -6.24 2.42
N TYR A 22 -1.12 -6.51 2.66
CA TYR A 22 -1.87 -7.55 1.94
C TYR A 22 -1.93 -7.26 0.43
N CYS A 23 -2.26 -6.04 0.02
CA CYS A 23 -2.35 -5.65 -1.39
C CYS A 23 -0.98 -5.71 -2.09
N LEU A 24 0.09 -5.29 -1.40
CA LEU A 24 1.47 -5.40 -1.89
C LEU A 24 1.87 -6.85 -2.14
N ALA A 25 1.66 -7.73 -1.16
CA ALA A 25 1.97 -9.15 -1.27
C ALA A 25 1.17 -9.84 -2.38
N ASN A 26 -0.10 -9.48 -2.54
CA ASN A 26 -1.03 -10.08 -3.52
C ASN A 26 -1.08 -9.34 -4.86
N ARG A 27 -0.22 -8.34 -5.02
CA ARG A 27 0.02 -7.73 -6.32
C ARG A 27 -1.21 -7.04 -6.94
N PHE A 28 -1.86 -6.13 -6.21
CA PHE A 28 -2.89 -5.26 -6.76
C PHE A 28 -2.99 -3.92 -6.03
N GLN A 29 -3.67 -2.95 -6.64
CA GLN A 29 -3.99 -1.67 -6.02
C GLN A 29 -5.49 -1.55 -5.69
N ILE A 30 -5.78 -0.71 -4.70
CA ILE A 30 -7.14 -0.45 -4.23
C ILE A 30 -7.46 1.04 -4.30
N ARG A 31 -8.75 1.34 -4.49
CA ARG A 31 -9.31 2.68 -4.29
C ARG A 31 -10.18 2.71 -3.05
N VAL A 32 -10.15 3.84 -2.34
CA VAL A 32 -11.04 4.09 -1.21
C VAL A 32 -12.39 4.53 -1.78
N PHE A 33 -13.42 3.72 -1.57
CA PHE A 33 -14.79 4.09 -1.93
C PHE A 33 -15.42 4.97 -0.86
N LYS A 34 -15.25 4.61 0.42
CA LYS A 34 -15.76 5.39 1.55
C LYS A 34 -14.88 5.21 2.76
N SER A 35 -14.49 6.32 3.38
CA SER A 35 -13.74 6.33 4.65
C SER A 35 -14.27 7.46 5.51
N ASP A 36 -14.87 7.10 6.64
CA ASP A 36 -15.33 8.05 7.65
C ASP A 36 -14.92 7.54 9.05
N THR A 37 -15.48 8.10 10.10
CA THR A 37 -15.19 7.70 11.49
C THR A 37 -15.82 6.37 11.86
N THR A 38 -16.78 5.86 11.07
CA THR A 38 -17.56 4.64 11.38
C THR A 38 -17.37 3.53 10.36
N ARG A 39 -16.88 3.83 9.15
CA ARG A 39 -16.83 2.91 8.01
C ARG A 39 -15.53 3.07 7.24
N TYR A 40 -15.03 1.95 6.73
CA TYR A 40 -13.93 1.90 5.78
C TYR A 40 -14.25 0.88 4.69
N GLN A 41 -14.39 1.35 3.45
CA GLN A 41 -14.76 0.55 2.28
C GLN A 41 -13.77 0.81 1.16
N VAL A 42 -13.22 -0.27 0.62
CA VAL A 42 -12.22 -0.25 -0.44
C VAL A 42 -12.55 -1.28 -1.49
N TRP A 43 -12.21 -0.94 -2.74
CA TRP A 43 -12.41 -1.78 -3.91
C TRP A 43 -11.10 -1.88 -4.67
N CYS A 44 -11.00 -2.83 -5.60
CA CYS A 44 -9.90 -2.84 -6.56
C CYS A 44 -9.88 -1.52 -7.35
N ILE A 45 -8.68 -1.10 -7.77
CA ILE A 45 -8.49 0.10 -8.60
C ILE A 45 -9.19 -0.02 -9.97
N VAL A 46 -9.27 -1.25 -10.49
CA VAL A 46 -9.97 -1.55 -11.75
C VAL A 46 -11.46 -1.45 -11.53
N GLU A 47 -12.13 -0.69 -12.38
CA GLU A 47 -13.58 -0.54 -12.36
C GLU A 47 -14.29 -1.88 -12.59
N ASP A 48 -15.45 -2.04 -11.97
CA ASP A 48 -16.28 -3.26 -11.99
C ASP A 48 -15.60 -4.57 -11.56
N CYS A 49 -14.40 -4.50 -10.99
CA CYS A 49 -13.77 -5.64 -10.35
C CYS A 49 -14.56 -6.09 -9.11
N SER A 50 -14.75 -7.40 -8.98
CA SER A 50 -15.48 -7.99 -7.86
C SER A 50 -14.80 -7.84 -6.49
N TRP A 51 -13.49 -7.55 -6.47
CA TRP A 51 -12.72 -7.50 -5.22
C TRP A 51 -13.10 -6.28 -4.40
N LYS A 52 -13.47 -6.52 -3.15
CA LYS A 52 -13.92 -5.47 -2.21
C LYS A 52 -13.79 -5.90 -0.77
N MET A 53 -13.46 -4.94 0.09
CA MET A 53 -13.49 -5.10 1.54
C MET A 53 -14.33 -3.99 2.18
N ARG A 54 -15.12 -4.35 3.19
CA ARG A 54 -15.84 -3.41 4.04
C ARG A 54 -15.53 -3.70 5.49
N ALA A 55 -15.16 -2.67 6.22
CA ALA A 55 -15.02 -2.68 7.66
C ALA A 55 -15.88 -1.59 8.30
N ALA A 56 -16.29 -1.84 9.53
CA ALA A 56 -17.07 -0.90 10.33
C ALA A 56 -16.47 -0.81 11.74
N ARG A 57 -16.58 0.37 12.34
CA ARG A 57 -16.21 0.60 13.73
C ARG A 57 -17.09 -0.26 14.64
N VAL A 58 -16.49 -0.85 15.66
CA VAL A 58 -17.21 -1.54 16.73
C VAL A 58 -17.84 -0.48 17.64
N GLN A 59 -19.06 -0.74 18.12
CA GLN A 59 -19.81 0.24 18.91
C GLN A 59 -19.00 0.68 20.14
N ASN A 60 -19.00 1.99 20.41
CA ASN A 60 -18.32 2.61 21.54
C ASN A 60 -16.82 2.28 21.68
N SER A 61 -16.13 2.00 20.57
CA SER A 61 -14.67 1.81 20.57
C SER A 61 -14.01 2.34 19.30
N ASP A 62 -12.68 2.34 19.28
CA ASP A 62 -11.86 2.68 18.11
C ASP A 62 -11.58 1.50 17.18
N TYR A 63 -12.03 0.30 17.57
CA TYR A 63 -11.75 -0.92 16.86
C TYR A 63 -12.56 -0.99 15.56
N PHE A 64 -11.97 -1.58 14.52
CA PHE A 64 -12.63 -1.82 13.24
C PHE A 64 -12.72 -3.30 12.94
N ARG A 65 -13.93 -3.77 12.64
CA ARG A 65 -14.18 -5.16 12.26
C ARG A 65 -14.43 -5.27 10.76
N ILE A 66 -13.80 -6.24 10.10
CA ILE A 66 -14.11 -6.59 8.71
C ILE A 66 -15.49 -7.26 8.67
N ARG A 67 -16.42 -6.65 7.93
CA ARG A 67 -17.80 -7.11 7.75
C ARG A 67 -18.02 -7.85 6.44
N LYS A 68 -17.24 -7.50 5.40
CA LYS A 68 -17.30 -8.14 4.10
C LYS A 68 -15.92 -8.18 3.49
N PHE A 69 -15.53 -9.31 2.95
CA PHE A 69 -14.29 -9.48 2.21
C PHE A 69 -14.55 -10.39 1.01
N CYS A 70 -14.62 -9.81 -0.18
CA CYS A 70 -14.71 -10.55 -1.43
C CYS A 70 -13.30 -10.67 -2.00
N ASN A 71 -12.61 -11.76 -1.68
CA ASN A 71 -11.23 -12.01 -2.12
C ASN A 71 -11.13 -12.61 -3.53
N HIS A 72 -12.07 -12.26 -4.40
CA HIS A 72 -12.09 -12.70 -5.78
C HIS A 72 -11.99 -11.48 -6.67
N HIS A 73 -11.15 -11.55 -7.69
CA HIS A 73 -10.98 -10.50 -8.68
C HIS A 73 -11.42 -11.01 -10.05
N THR A 74 -12.26 -10.24 -10.73
CA THR A 74 -12.69 -10.48 -12.12
C THR A 74 -11.82 -9.78 -13.16
N CYS A 75 -11.00 -8.80 -12.78
CA CYS A 75 -10.09 -8.10 -13.69
C CYS A 75 -8.80 -8.88 -13.96
N SER A 76 -8.11 -8.65 -15.08
CA SER A 76 -6.82 -9.30 -15.36
C SER A 76 -5.72 -8.84 -14.40
N THR A 77 -4.68 -9.66 -14.20
CA THR A 77 -3.51 -9.31 -13.39
C THR A 77 -2.81 -8.06 -13.92
N GLU A 78 -2.76 -7.89 -15.24
CA GLU A 78 -2.20 -6.72 -15.93
C GLU A 78 -2.97 -5.43 -15.59
N ALA A 79 -4.31 -5.50 -15.54
CA ALA A 79 -5.15 -4.36 -15.21
C ALA A 79 -5.05 -3.96 -13.72
N ARG A 80 -4.79 -4.92 -12.83
CA ARG A 80 -4.58 -4.66 -11.38
C ARG A 80 -3.27 -3.94 -11.09
N PHE A 81 -2.35 -3.98 -12.04
CA PHE A 81 -1.02 -3.38 -12.00
C PHE A 81 -0.64 -2.77 -13.36
N PRO A 82 -1.31 -1.69 -13.77
CA PRO A 82 -1.10 -1.09 -15.09
C PRO A 82 0.32 -0.55 -15.27
N HIS A 83 1.06 -0.36 -14.18
CA HIS A 83 2.39 0.23 -14.19
C HIS A 83 3.55 -0.76 -14.34
N GLN A 84 3.38 -2.08 -14.53
CA GLN A 84 4.58 -2.96 -14.60
C GLN A 84 5.36 -2.91 -15.94
N ARG A 85 4.94 -2.09 -16.91
CA ARG A 85 5.83 -1.63 -18.01
C ARG A 85 6.52 -0.27 -17.72
N GLN A 86 6.19 0.39 -16.60
CA GLN A 86 6.49 1.80 -16.28
C GLN A 86 6.50 2.09 -14.74
N ALA A 87 6.89 1.14 -13.88
CA ALA A 87 6.65 1.30 -12.43
C ALA A 87 7.65 2.29 -11.83
N SER A 88 7.13 3.36 -11.25
CA SER A 88 7.88 4.55 -10.81
C SER A 88 8.42 4.43 -9.38
N ALA A 89 9.54 5.12 -9.11
CA ALA A 89 10.41 5.06 -7.92
C ALA A 89 9.72 5.14 -6.54
N ARG A 90 8.46 5.61 -6.47
CA ARG A 90 7.72 5.88 -5.24
C ARG A 90 7.27 4.60 -4.52
N VAL A 91 6.93 3.56 -5.28
CA VAL A 91 6.41 2.28 -4.74
C VAL A 91 7.52 1.43 -4.12
N ILE A 92 8.75 1.63 -4.62
CA ILE A 92 9.94 0.91 -4.17
C ILE A 92 10.50 1.54 -2.89
N GLY A 93 10.53 2.88 -2.81
CA GLY A 93 11.01 3.60 -1.63
C GLY A 93 10.23 3.30 -0.33
N GLU A 94 8.93 3.00 -0.42
CA GLU A 94 8.15 2.62 0.78
C GLU A 94 8.40 1.17 1.24
N ASN A 95 8.97 0.31 0.39
CA ASN A 95 9.27 -1.10 0.73
C ASN A 95 10.70 -1.34 1.23
N ILE A 96 11.61 -0.36 1.13
CA ILE A 96 13.01 -0.51 1.59
C ILE A 96 13.26 0.22 2.93
N LYS A 97 12.26 0.97 3.41
CA LYS A 97 12.34 1.74 4.66
C LYS A 97 12.72 0.89 5.88
N ASP A 98 12.34 -0.39 5.88
CA ASP A 98 12.63 -1.32 6.97
C ASP A 98 14.04 -1.96 6.90
N LYS A 99 14.86 -1.65 5.88
CA LYS A 99 16.18 -2.28 5.68
C LYS A 99 17.38 -1.34 5.85
N PHE A 100 17.18 -0.03 5.99
CA PHE A 100 18.29 0.92 6.14
C PHE A 100 18.44 1.40 7.59
N HIS A 101 19.02 0.55 8.42
CA HIS A 101 19.58 1.01 9.68
C HIS A 101 20.73 1.99 9.38
N ASP A 102 20.57 3.22 9.86
CA ASP A 102 21.52 4.35 9.85
C ASP A 102 21.54 5.29 8.62
N HIS A 103 20.47 6.08 8.53
CA HIS A 103 20.18 7.06 7.48
C HIS A 103 21.07 8.32 7.47
N ARG A 104 21.95 8.54 8.45
CA ARG A 104 22.70 9.81 8.58
C ARG A 104 23.82 9.98 7.55
N LEU A 105 24.31 8.90 6.95
CA LEU A 105 25.48 8.94 6.05
C LEU A 105 25.14 8.79 4.56
N TYR A 106 23.92 8.39 4.22
CA TYR A 106 23.56 8.07 2.83
C TYR A 106 23.28 9.32 2.00
N LYS A 107 24.13 9.59 1.00
CA LYS A 107 24.02 10.82 0.21
C LYS A 107 22.93 10.67 -0.86
N PRO A 108 22.20 11.75 -1.21
CA PRO A 108 21.10 11.69 -2.18
C PRO A 108 21.48 11.12 -3.56
N LYS A 109 22.75 11.24 -3.97
CA LYS A 109 23.26 10.65 -5.22
C LYS A 109 23.40 9.13 -5.14
N GLU A 110 23.76 8.60 -3.97
CA GLU A 110 23.90 7.16 -3.72
C GLU A 110 22.51 6.51 -3.70
N ILE A 111 21.52 7.20 -3.10
CA ILE A 111 20.10 6.82 -3.17
C ILE A 111 19.62 6.72 -4.62
N VAL A 112 19.95 7.71 -5.46
CA VAL A 112 19.56 7.72 -6.88
C VAL A 112 20.21 6.57 -7.65
N HIS A 113 21.48 6.27 -7.36
CA HIS A 113 22.25 5.24 -8.05
C HIS A 113 21.79 3.82 -7.68
N ASP A 114 21.50 3.57 -6.40
CA ASP A 114 21.03 2.25 -5.95
C ASP A 114 19.60 1.97 -6.43
N ILE A 115 18.74 2.99 -6.46
CA ILE A 115 17.40 2.89 -7.07
C ILE A 115 17.47 2.53 -8.55
N GLN A 116 18.45 3.07 -9.28
CA GLN A 116 18.68 2.73 -10.68
C GLN A 116 19.21 1.30 -10.83
N ARG A 117 20.08 0.85 -9.92
CA ARG A 117 20.78 -0.44 -10.02
C ARG A 117 19.91 -1.63 -9.62
N GLU A 118 19.22 -1.54 -8.49
CA GLU A 118 18.47 -2.67 -7.94
C GLU A 118 17.08 -2.82 -8.58
N PHE A 119 16.55 -1.71 -9.11
CA PHE A 119 15.18 -1.65 -9.58
C PHE A 119 15.02 -1.11 -11.01
N GLY A 120 16.11 -0.65 -11.64
CA GLY A 120 16.09 -0.15 -13.02
C GLY A 120 15.45 1.23 -13.18
N ILE A 121 15.25 2.00 -12.11
CA ILE A 121 14.46 3.23 -12.13
C ILE A 121 15.33 4.49 -12.09
N SER A 122 15.14 5.38 -13.07
CA SER A 122 15.82 6.69 -13.13
C SER A 122 15.15 7.73 -12.26
N CYS A 123 15.93 8.34 -11.36
CA CYS A 123 15.45 9.32 -10.39
C CYS A 123 16.34 10.56 -10.37
N ASN A 124 15.75 11.76 -10.25
CA ASN A 124 16.51 13.01 -10.17
C ASN A 124 16.91 13.35 -8.73
N TYR A 125 17.93 14.20 -8.58
CA TYR A 125 18.53 14.55 -7.28
C TYR A 125 17.53 15.11 -6.25
N GLN A 126 16.56 15.92 -6.67
CA GLN A 126 15.55 16.49 -5.76
C GLN A 126 14.64 15.40 -5.18
N LYS A 127 14.36 14.35 -5.95
CA LYS A 127 13.58 13.20 -5.47
C LYS A 127 14.38 12.35 -4.48
N GLY A 128 15.68 12.14 -4.74
CA GLY A 128 16.58 11.48 -3.78
C GLY A 128 16.72 12.26 -2.46
N TYR A 129 16.79 13.59 -2.54
CA TYR A 129 16.87 14.46 -1.36
C TYR A 129 15.60 14.39 -0.50
N ARG A 130 14.41 14.44 -1.12
CA ARG A 130 13.14 14.31 -0.41
C ARG A 130 12.96 12.94 0.23
N ALA A 131 13.37 11.87 -0.45
CA ALA A 131 13.32 10.51 0.09
C ALA A 131 14.13 10.38 1.39
N ARG A 132 15.30 11.03 1.46
CA ARG A 132 16.16 11.05 2.65
C ARG A 132 15.55 11.76 3.87
N HIS A 133 14.63 12.70 3.68
CA HIS A 133 13.97 13.44 4.77
C HIS A 133 12.64 12.83 5.22
N ILE A 134 12.14 11.82 4.48
CA ILE A 134 10.90 11.09 4.77
C ILE A 134 11.21 9.76 5.48
N ALA A 135 12.42 9.23 5.27
CA ALA A 135 12.97 8.07 5.96
C ALA A 135 13.62 8.46 7.29
#